data_AF-A0A2U8UAN2-F1
#
_entry.id   AF-A0A2U8UAN2-F1
#
_cell.length_a   1.000
_cell.length_b   1.000
_cell.length_c   1.000
_cell.angle_alpha   90.00
_cell.angle_beta   90.00
_cell.angle_gamma   90.00
#
_symmetry.space_group_name_H-M   'P 1'
#
loop_
_entity.id
_entity.type
_entity.pdbx_description
1 polymer ?
#
loop_
_entity_poly.entity_id
_entity_poly.type
_entity_poly.pdbx_seq_one_letter_code
_entity_poly.pdbx_strand_id
1 'polypeptide(L)'
;DMRQGHVSMTDESVFEVGRNVATSEGAVVYENALFQLIEYKPLTPKVHQRPLLVVPPCINKFYILDLQPENSLIRHAVSEGHRTFVVSWRNPDQSLANATWDDYIEDAVLCAIDTVREISGSDQINALGFCVGGTMLATGLA
;
A
#
# COMPACT_ATOMS: atom_id res chain seq x y z
N ASP A 1 24.23 16.68 -1.32
CA ASP A 1 24.78 16.52 -2.68
C ASP A 1 26.08 15.71 -2.76
N MET A 2 27.28 16.31 -2.71
CA MET A 2 28.55 15.56 -2.90
C MET A 2 28.81 14.43 -1.87
N ARG A 3 28.23 14.50 -0.67
CA ARG A 3 28.31 13.44 0.35
C ARG A 3 27.21 12.38 0.26
N GLN A 4 26.13 12.65 -0.48
CA GLN A 4 24.96 11.77 -0.62
C GLN A 4 24.97 10.97 -1.93
N GLY A 5 25.85 11.31 -2.88
CA GLY A 5 26.00 10.57 -4.14
C GLY A 5 24.96 10.87 -5.22
N HIS A 6 23.97 11.72 -4.92
CA HIS A 6 23.03 12.27 -5.89
C HIS A 6 22.79 13.76 -5.65
N VAL A 7 22.44 14.50 -6.71
CA VAL A 7 21.99 15.89 -6.62
C VAL A 7 20.51 15.85 -6.26
N SER A 8 20.13 16.40 -5.11
CA SER A 8 18.73 16.50 -4.72
C SER A 8 18.19 17.89 -5.03
N MET A 9 17.03 17.96 -5.70
CA MET A 9 16.28 19.20 -5.90
C MET A 9 15.39 19.55 -4.69
N THR A 10 15.42 18.73 -3.64
CA THR A 10 14.54 18.84 -2.47
C THR A 10 15.31 18.50 -1.20
N ASP A 11 15.19 19.33 -0.18
CA ASP A 11 15.74 19.00 1.13
C ASP A 11 14.93 17.87 1.76
N GLU A 12 15.47 16.65 1.76
CA GLU A 12 14.79 15.47 2.31
C GLU A 12 14.71 15.50 3.84
N SER A 13 15.54 16.30 4.53
CA SER A 13 15.61 16.36 5.99
C SER A 13 14.35 16.96 6.63
N VAL A 14 13.52 17.62 5.82
CA VAL A 14 12.25 18.22 6.27
C VAL A 14 11.08 17.24 6.22
N PHE A 15 11.26 16.04 5.65
CA PHE A 15 10.19 15.04 5.51
C PHE A 15 10.40 13.84 6.44
N GLU A 16 9.39 13.54 7.23
CA GLU A 16 9.34 12.45 8.20
C GLU A 16 8.06 11.64 7.99
N VAL A 17 8.23 10.37 7.56
CA VAL A 17 7.14 9.43 7.32
C VAL A 17 6.39 9.17 8.63
N GLY A 18 5.07 9.27 8.60
CA GLY A 18 4.18 9.17 9.76
C GLY A 18 3.97 10.51 10.50
N ARG A 19 4.72 11.57 10.17
CA ARG A 19 4.56 12.89 10.80
C ARG A 19 4.08 13.96 9.83
N ASN A 20 4.70 14.07 8.66
CA ASN A 20 4.31 15.04 7.62
C ASN A 20 4.27 14.45 6.20
N VAL A 21 4.60 13.17 6.07
CA VAL A 21 4.35 12.33 4.89
C VAL A 21 3.66 11.05 5.34
N ALA A 22 2.76 10.45 4.56
CA ALA A 22 2.03 9.23 4.93
C ALA A 22 1.24 9.36 6.25
N THR A 23 0.47 10.43 6.38
CA THR A 23 -0.23 10.82 7.62
C THR A 23 -1.71 10.48 7.62
N SER A 24 -2.22 9.78 6.60
CA SER A 24 -3.61 9.31 6.61
C SER A 24 -3.80 8.29 7.73
N GLU A 25 -4.75 8.55 8.63
CA GLU A 25 -4.99 7.71 9.81
C GLU A 25 -5.42 6.30 9.39
N GLY A 26 -4.72 5.29 9.87
CA GLY A 26 -4.97 3.89 9.58
C GLY A 26 -4.25 2.97 10.57
N ALA A 27 -4.48 1.67 10.44
CA ALA A 27 -3.88 0.65 11.28
C ALA A 27 -3.41 -0.55 10.46
N VAL A 28 -2.32 -1.18 10.89
CA VAL A 28 -1.93 -2.50 10.36
C VAL A 28 -2.93 -3.54 10.86
N VAL A 29 -3.60 -4.20 9.93
CA VAL A 29 -4.63 -5.22 10.21
C VAL A 29 -4.16 -6.65 9.89
N TYR A 30 -3.05 -6.78 9.15
CA TYR A 30 -2.39 -8.04 8.87
C TYR A 30 -0.91 -7.79 8.61
N GLU A 31 -0.06 -8.78 8.94
CA GLU A 31 1.37 -8.74 8.67
C GLU A 31 1.90 -10.15 8.43
N ASN A 32 2.80 -10.28 7.47
CA ASN A 32 3.64 -11.46 7.30
C ASN A 32 5.07 -11.08 6.91
N ALA A 33 5.85 -12.06 6.45
CA ALA A 33 7.24 -11.85 6.07
C ALA A 33 7.42 -10.83 4.91
N LEU A 34 6.45 -10.71 4.00
CA LEU A 34 6.57 -9.91 2.77
C LEU A 34 5.93 -8.53 2.86
N PHE A 35 4.85 -8.37 3.65
CA PHE A 35 4.11 -7.12 3.72
C PHE A 35 3.31 -6.92 5.01
N GLN A 36 2.92 -5.67 5.23
CA GLN A 36 1.85 -5.28 6.14
C GLN A 36 0.63 -4.83 5.33
N LEU A 37 -0.57 -5.21 5.75
CA LEU A 37 -1.82 -4.68 5.22
C LEU A 37 -2.31 -3.56 6.12
N ILE A 38 -2.49 -2.36 5.56
CA ILE A 38 -3.00 -1.20 6.30
C ILE A 38 -4.47 -0.99 5.91
N GLU A 39 -5.35 -0.91 6.89
CA GLU A 39 -6.72 -0.39 6.73
C GLU A 39 -6.78 1.07 7.17
N TYR A 40 -7.30 1.94 6.32
CA TYR A 40 -7.45 3.36 6.64
C TYR A 40 -8.78 3.65 7.32
N LYS A 41 -8.75 4.54 8.32
CA LYS A 41 -9.93 4.95 9.06
C LYS A 41 -10.91 5.70 8.14
N PRO A 42 -12.19 5.31 8.10
CA PRO A 42 -13.20 6.02 7.30
C PRO A 42 -13.29 7.50 7.65
N LEU A 43 -13.40 8.36 6.62
CA LEU A 43 -13.65 9.80 6.77
C LEU A 43 -15.11 10.19 6.51
N THR A 44 -15.97 9.21 6.25
CA THR A 44 -17.40 9.38 5.96
C THR A 44 -18.25 8.51 6.89
N PRO A 45 -19.50 8.90 7.20
CA PRO A 45 -20.40 8.08 8.03
C PRO A 45 -20.83 6.75 7.39
N LYS A 46 -20.74 6.65 6.05
CA LYS A 46 -21.05 5.46 5.27
C LYS A 46 -19.97 5.28 4.21
N VAL A 47 -19.66 4.02 3.90
CA VAL A 47 -18.71 3.63 2.87
C VAL A 47 -19.38 2.72 1.84
N HIS A 48 -18.77 2.61 0.67
CA HIS A 48 -19.18 1.64 -0.35
C HIS A 48 -19.06 0.19 0.18
N GLN A 49 -19.97 -0.68 -0.26
CA GLN A 49 -20.01 -2.08 0.18
C GLN A 49 -18.76 -2.87 -0.25
N ARG A 50 -18.24 -2.60 -1.45
CA ARG A 50 -17.02 -3.23 -1.95
C ARG A 50 -15.81 -2.40 -1.52
N PRO A 51 -14.85 -2.99 -0.78
CA PRO A 51 -13.64 -2.27 -0.41
C PRO A 51 -12.72 -2.04 -1.61
N LEU A 52 -11.74 -1.17 -1.43
CA LEU A 52 -10.68 -0.90 -2.38
C LEU A 52 -9.35 -1.41 -1.81
N LEU A 53 -8.71 -2.35 -2.49
CA LEU A 53 -7.33 -2.76 -2.22
C LEU A 53 -6.38 -2.03 -3.18
N VAL A 54 -5.33 -1.43 -2.64
CA VAL A 54 -4.27 -0.79 -3.40
C VAL A 54 -2.98 -1.61 -3.28
N VAL A 55 -2.45 -2.02 -4.43
CA VAL A 55 -1.18 -2.76 -4.57
C VAL A 55 -0.14 -1.80 -5.20
N PRO A 56 0.66 -1.09 -4.38
CA PRO A 56 1.70 -0.19 -4.87
C PRO A 56 2.90 -0.97 -5.42
N PRO A 57 3.87 -0.31 -6.08
CA PRO A 57 5.12 -0.96 -6.45
C PRO A 57 5.94 -1.37 -5.22
N CYS A 58 6.70 -2.46 -5.33
CA CYS A 58 7.66 -2.90 -4.31
C CYS A 58 9.08 -2.33 -4.50
N ILE A 59 9.33 -1.59 -5.60
CA ILE A 59 10.63 -0.96 -5.90
C ILE A 59 10.87 0.28 -5.03
N ASN A 60 9.83 1.09 -4.84
CA ASN A 60 9.81 2.26 -3.95
C ASN A 60 8.71 2.07 -2.91
N LYS A 61 8.69 2.90 -1.86
CA LYS A 61 7.69 2.77 -0.79
C LYS A 61 6.31 3.25 -1.23
N PHE A 62 5.27 2.69 -0.61
CA PHE A 62 3.87 2.93 -0.96
C PHE A 62 3.42 4.39 -0.82
N TYR A 63 4.08 5.18 0.05
CA TYR A 63 3.64 6.53 0.41
C TYR A 63 3.70 7.54 -0.74
N ILE A 64 4.19 7.17 -1.92
CA ILE A 64 3.94 7.97 -3.14
C ILE A 64 2.44 8.16 -3.41
N LEU A 65 1.59 7.25 -2.92
CA LEU A 65 0.14 7.33 -3.00
C LEU A 65 -0.51 8.00 -1.77
N ASP A 66 0.29 8.33 -0.75
CA ASP A 66 -0.13 9.01 0.49
C ASP A 66 0.96 9.99 0.93
N LEU A 67 1.28 10.98 0.08
CA LEU A 67 2.35 11.94 0.38
C LEU A 67 1.90 12.90 1.49
N GLN A 68 1.27 14.01 1.13
CA GLN A 68 0.71 15.00 2.05
C GLN A 68 -0.82 14.99 1.92
N PRO A 69 -1.56 15.53 2.90
CA PRO A 69 -3.03 15.53 2.86
C PRO A 69 -3.63 16.11 1.58
N GLU A 70 -2.96 17.10 0.96
CA GLU A 70 -3.42 17.82 -0.23
C GLU A 70 -3.20 17.03 -1.53
N ASN A 71 -2.31 16.04 -1.54
CA ASN A 71 -1.94 15.25 -2.72
C ASN A 71 -1.92 13.74 -2.46
N SER A 72 -2.64 13.28 -1.43
CA SER A 72 -2.80 11.87 -1.10
C SER A 72 -3.98 11.26 -1.86
N LEU A 73 -3.67 10.31 -2.75
CA LEU A 73 -4.69 9.50 -3.43
C LEU A 73 -5.46 8.63 -2.43
N ILE A 74 -4.75 8.06 -1.46
CA ILE A 74 -5.34 7.20 -0.43
C ILE A 74 -6.34 8.00 0.40
N ARG A 75 -5.96 9.19 0.87
CA ARG A 75 -6.85 10.08 1.62
C ARG A 75 -8.08 10.46 0.80
N HIS A 76 -7.88 10.77 -0.48
CA HIS A 76 -8.98 11.11 -1.38
C HIS A 76 -9.97 9.94 -1.54
N ALA A 77 -9.47 8.72 -1.78
CA ALA A 77 -10.35 7.54 -1.87
C ALA A 77 -11.16 7.32 -0.59
N VAL A 78 -10.52 7.48 0.58
CA VAL A 78 -11.20 7.38 1.88
C VAL A 78 -12.25 8.49 2.06
N SER A 79 -11.98 9.73 1.63
CA SER A 79 -12.94 10.83 1.72
C SER A 79 -14.13 10.67 0.78
N GLU A 80 -13.93 10.00 -0.36
CA GLU A 80 -15.03 9.63 -1.29
C GLU A 80 -15.83 8.41 -0.80
N GLY A 81 -15.51 7.85 0.37
CA GLY A 81 -16.27 6.77 0.99
C GLY A 81 -15.84 5.38 0.54
N HIS A 82 -14.65 5.20 -0.01
CA HIS A 82 -14.07 3.86 -0.17
C HIS A 82 -13.49 3.36 1.15
N ARG A 83 -13.83 2.11 1.52
CA ARG A 83 -13.11 1.38 2.57
C ARG A 83 -11.78 0.89 1.99
N THR A 84 -10.71 1.62 2.29
CA THR A 84 -9.43 1.50 1.56
C THR A 84 -8.39 0.71 2.36
N PHE A 85 -7.76 -0.24 1.69
CA PHE A 85 -6.66 -1.05 2.17
C PHE A 85 -5.43 -0.86 1.28
N VAL A 86 -4.23 -0.90 1.86
CA VAL A 86 -2.96 -0.75 1.11
C VAL A 86 -1.98 -1.84 1.54
N VAL A 87 -1.35 -2.46 0.55
CA VAL A 87 -0.18 -3.33 0.78
C VAL A 87 1.05 -2.45 1.01
N SER A 88 1.63 -2.54 2.21
CA SER A 88 2.92 -1.92 2.57
C SER A 88 4.00 -2.98 2.54
N TRP A 89 4.77 -3.01 1.44
CA TRP A 89 5.84 -3.98 1.22
C TRP A 89 6.95 -3.86 2.27
N ARG A 90 7.44 -5.00 2.75
CA ARG A 90 8.66 -5.06 3.56
C ARG A 90 9.85 -4.62 2.69
N ASN A 91 10.75 -3.85 3.28
CA ASN A 91 12.06 -3.64 2.68
C ASN A 91 12.93 -4.90 2.95
N PRO A 92 13.26 -5.71 1.93
CA PRO A 92 13.84 -7.02 2.15
C PRO A 92 15.23 -6.93 2.79
N ASP A 93 15.47 -7.85 3.71
CA ASP A 93 16.79 -8.13 4.28
C ASP A 93 17.28 -9.50 3.79
N GLN A 94 18.40 -9.99 4.33
CA GLN A 94 19.01 -11.26 3.92
C GLN A 94 18.05 -12.47 4.06
N SER A 95 17.05 -12.41 4.94
CA SER A 95 16.07 -13.48 5.11
C SER A 95 15.15 -13.67 3.90
N LEU A 96 15.01 -12.63 3.06
CA LEU A 96 14.19 -12.65 1.85
C LEU A 96 15.04 -12.71 0.57
N ALA A 97 16.33 -13.01 0.66
CA ALA A 97 17.24 -13.02 -0.49
C ALA A 97 16.86 -14.04 -1.59
N ASN A 98 16.12 -15.09 -1.22
CA ASN A 98 15.65 -16.12 -2.14
C ASN A 98 14.15 -15.98 -2.48
N ALA A 99 13.49 -14.91 -2.02
CA ALA A 99 12.10 -14.67 -2.36
C ALA A 99 11.96 -14.52 -3.88
N THR A 100 11.01 -15.25 -4.44
CA THR A 100 10.75 -15.35 -5.87
C THR A 100 9.56 -14.48 -6.26
N TRP A 101 9.33 -14.33 -7.56
CA TRP A 101 8.12 -13.66 -8.04
C TRP A 101 6.85 -14.35 -7.53
N ASP A 102 6.82 -15.68 -7.56
CA ASP A 102 5.66 -16.46 -7.16
C ASP A 102 5.34 -16.28 -5.67
N ASP A 103 6.36 -16.23 -4.80
CA ASP A 103 6.16 -15.92 -3.37
C ASP A 103 5.45 -14.56 -3.18
N TYR A 104 5.83 -13.54 -3.95
CA TYR A 104 5.15 -12.24 -3.88
C TYR A 104 3.73 -12.26 -4.45
N ILE A 105 3.41 -13.15 -5.39
CA ILE A 105 2.05 -13.28 -5.92
C ILE A 105 1.17 -14.03 -4.91
N GLU A 106 1.62 -15.20 -4.45
CA GLU A 106 0.85 -16.09 -3.58
C GLU A 106 0.78 -15.54 -2.15
N ASP A 107 1.93 -15.31 -1.52
CA ASP A 107 2.01 -14.98 -0.09
C ASP A 107 1.82 -13.49 0.19
N ALA A 108 1.70 -12.63 -0.83
CA ALA A 108 1.40 -11.22 -0.63
C ALA A 108 0.17 -10.73 -1.41
N VAL A 109 0.15 -10.77 -2.74
CA VAL A 109 -0.97 -10.19 -3.50
C VAL A 109 -2.27 -10.96 -3.27
N LEU A 110 -2.26 -12.28 -3.49
CA LEU A 110 -3.43 -13.13 -3.28
C LEU A 110 -3.82 -13.19 -1.80
N CYS A 111 -2.83 -13.32 -0.92
CA CYS A 111 -3.04 -13.23 0.52
C CYS A 111 -3.72 -11.92 0.94
N ALA A 112 -3.31 -10.76 0.41
CA ALA A 112 -3.93 -9.48 0.70
C ALA A 112 -5.38 -9.41 0.19
N ILE A 113 -5.66 -9.93 -1.01
CA ILE A 113 -7.02 -9.99 -1.56
C ILE A 113 -7.93 -10.79 -0.63
N ASP A 114 -7.51 -11.99 -0.23
CA ASP A 114 -8.30 -12.86 0.64
C ASP A 114 -8.47 -12.25 2.04
N THR A 115 -7.42 -11.66 2.59
CA THR A 115 -7.47 -10.97 3.88
C THR A 115 -8.46 -9.79 3.85
N VAL A 116 -8.48 -8.99 2.77
CA VAL A 116 -9.46 -7.91 2.62
C VAL A 116 -10.88 -8.46 2.50
N ARG A 117 -11.09 -9.57 1.79
CA ARG A 117 -12.42 -10.21 1.69
C ARG A 117 -12.90 -10.70 3.06
N GLU A 118 -12.02 -11.33 3.84
CA GLU A 118 -12.32 -11.78 5.19
C GLU A 118 -12.69 -10.60 6.12
N ILE A 119 -11.85 -9.57 6.18
CA ILE A 119 -12.07 -8.38 7.02
C ILE A 119 -13.33 -7.62 6.61
N SER A 120 -13.62 -7.56 5.31
CA SER A 120 -14.77 -6.82 4.78
C SER A 120 -16.08 -7.60 4.78
N GLY A 121 -16.02 -8.93 4.85
CA GLY A 121 -17.16 -9.80 4.57
C GLY A 121 -17.67 -9.68 3.14
N SER A 122 -16.86 -9.16 2.21
CA SER A 122 -17.26 -8.92 0.82
C SER A 122 -16.79 -10.06 -0.08
N ASP A 123 -17.70 -10.61 -0.88
CA ASP A 123 -17.35 -11.66 -1.84
C ASP A 123 -16.38 -11.17 -2.93
N GLN A 124 -16.45 -9.88 -3.26
CA GLN A 124 -15.67 -9.22 -4.31
C GLN A 124 -15.12 -7.87 -3.83
N ILE A 125 -13.92 -7.54 -4.27
CA ILE A 125 -13.26 -6.27 -3.97
C ILE A 125 -12.97 -5.49 -5.25
N ASN A 126 -12.79 -4.18 -5.13
CA ASN A 126 -12.11 -3.40 -6.17
C ASN A 126 -10.62 -3.44 -5.88
N ALA A 127 -9.78 -3.54 -6.93
CA ALA A 127 -8.34 -3.54 -6.79
C ALA A 127 -7.71 -2.51 -7.72
N LEU A 128 -6.71 -1.79 -7.21
CA LEU A 128 -5.87 -0.85 -7.96
C LEU A 128 -4.42 -1.28 -7.83
N GLY A 129 -3.77 -1.57 -8.95
CA GLY A 129 -2.34 -1.82 -8.99
C GLY A 129 -1.59 -0.62 -9.60
N PHE A 130 -0.46 -0.23 -9.00
CA PHE A 130 0.35 0.89 -9.48
C PHE A 130 1.75 0.44 -9.88
N CYS A 131 2.20 0.85 -11.08
CA CYS A 131 3.50 0.50 -11.64
C CYS A 131 3.71 -1.04 -11.60
N VAL A 132 4.82 -1.56 -11.07
CA VAL A 132 5.05 -3.01 -10.96
C VAL A 132 4.01 -3.73 -10.09
N GLY A 133 3.39 -3.03 -9.13
CA GLY A 133 2.25 -3.57 -8.37
C GLY A 133 1.04 -3.86 -9.25
N GLY A 134 0.89 -3.12 -10.36
CA GLY A 134 -0.09 -3.42 -11.42
C GLY A 134 0.22 -4.72 -12.16
N THR A 135 1.49 -4.96 -12.48
CA THR A 135 1.93 -6.22 -13.10
C THR A 135 1.71 -7.40 -12.17
N MET A 136 2.04 -7.26 -10.88
CA MET A 136 1.83 -8.30 -9.87
C MET A 136 0.34 -8.61 -9.68
N LEU A 137 -0.48 -7.56 -9.53
CA LEU A 137 -1.93 -7.71 -9.41
C LEU A 137 -2.52 -8.38 -10.65
N ALA A 138 -2.14 -7.97 -11.85
CA ALA A 138 -2.62 -8.60 -13.08
C ALA A 138 -2.18 -10.07 -13.20
N THR A 139 -0.98 -10.40 -12.72
CA THR A 139 -0.47 -11.79 -12.73
C THR A 139 -1.26 -12.67 -11.77
N GLY A 140 -1.55 -12.22 -10.55
CA GLY A 140 -2.34 -13.00 -9.59
C GLY A 140 -3.81 -13.19 -10.01
N LEU A 141 -4.34 -12.33 -10.88
CA LEU A 141 -5.72 -12.42 -11.37
C LEU A 141 -5.89 -13.19 -12.68
N ALA A 142 -4.79 -13.58 -13.34
CA ALA A 142 -4.77 -14.27 -14.62
C ALA A 142 -4.88 -15.79 -14.43
#